data_AF-A0A8X6QHD0-F1
#
_entry.id   AF-A0A8X6QHD0-F1
#
_cell.length_a   1.000
_cell.length_b   1.000
_cell.length_c   1.000
_cell.angle_alpha   90.00
_cell.angle_beta   90.00
_cell.angle_gamma   90.00
#
_symmetry.space_group_name_H-M   'P 1'
#
loop_
_entity.id
_entity.type
_entity.pdbx_description
1 polymer ?
#
loop_
_entity_poly.entity_id
_entity_poly.type
_entity_poly.pdbx_seq_one_letter_code
_entity_poly.pdbx_strand_id
1 'polypeptide(L)'
;MQDGARPHRTADVFEVLNEHFSDRIIGLDYPSHFQYGIEWPPYSPDLNPCDYYLWDYLKSKVWQTSPTNLPELKTAIITAVDTIDSEACSRVMVGFQNRLTAVLVKDGGHFEPLYH
;
A
#
# COMPACT_ATOMS: atom_id res chain seq x y z
N MET A 1 -6.43 -2.09 1.37
CA MET A 1 -5.80 -2.54 0.11
C MET A 1 -4.69 -3.50 0.48
N GLN A 2 -4.63 -4.64 -0.20
CA GLN A 2 -3.60 -5.66 0.00
C GLN A 2 -3.16 -6.18 -1.37
N ASP A 3 -1.87 -6.43 -1.56
CA ASP A 3 -1.34 -6.97 -2.79
C ASP A 3 -1.70 -8.46 -2.96
N GLY A 4 -1.44 -9.00 -4.14
CA GLY A 4 -1.81 -10.36 -4.52
C GLY A 4 -0.89 -11.48 -4.01
N ALA A 5 -0.04 -11.23 -3.01
CA ALA A 5 0.88 -12.26 -2.50
C ALA A 5 0.12 -13.50 -2.02
N ARG A 6 0.69 -14.71 -2.18
CA ARG A 6 -0.02 -15.97 -1.82
C ARG A 6 -0.46 -16.03 -0.35
N PRO A 7 0.36 -15.64 0.64
CA PRO A 7 -0.06 -15.65 2.05
C PRO A 7 -1.24 -14.70 2.33
N HIS A 8 -1.44 -13.69 1.49
CA HIS A 8 -2.47 -12.66 1.63
C HIS A 8 -3.85 -13.09 1.12
N ARG A 9 -3.95 -14.26 0.49
CA ARG A 9 -5.15 -14.76 -0.20
C ARG A 9 -5.64 -16.11 0.33
N THR A 10 -5.23 -16.49 1.54
CA THR A 10 -5.78 -17.69 2.18
C THR A 10 -7.20 -17.42 2.66
N ALA A 11 -8.01 -18.47 2.79
CA ALA A 11 -9.38 -18.36 3.31
C ALA A 11 -9.38 -17.71 4.70
N ASP A 12 -8.53 -18.16 5.62
CA ASP A 12 -8.41 -17.61 6.97
C ASP A 12 -8.11 -16.10 6.98
N VAL A 13 -7.21 -15.63 6.10
CA VAL A 13 -6.91 -14.19 6.00
C VAL A 13 -8.10 -13.43 5.45
N PHE A 14 -8.78 -13.97 4.45
CA PHE A 14 -9.97 -13.39 3.84
C PHE A 14 -11.15 -13.30 4.81
N GLU A 15 -11.36 -14.31 5.66
CA GLU A 15 -12.36 -14.28 6.73
C GLU A 15 -12.08 -13.15 7.71
N VAL A 16 -10.85 -13.03 8.20
CA VAL A 16 -10.45 -11.94 9.12
C VAL A 16 -10.63 -10.56 8.47
N LEU A 17 -10.23 -10.40 7.21
CA LEU A 17 -10.42 -9.15 6.49
C LEU A 17 -11.91 -8.80 6.32
N ASN A 18 -12.73 -9.81 6.04
CA ASN A 18 -14.16 -9.61 5.88
C ASN A 18 -14.85 -9.18 7.18
N GLU A 19 -14.49 -9.81 8.30
CA GLU A 19 -15.01 -9.46 9.63
C GLU A 19 -14.75 -7.99 10.01
N HIS A 20 -13.60 -7.44 9.62
CA HIS A 20 -13.18 -6.10 10.03
C HIS A 20 -13.54 -5.00 9.00
N PHE A 21 -13.50 -5.33 7.71
CA PHE A 21 -13.57 -4.34 6.64
C PHE A 21 -14.73 -4.55 5.66
N SER A 22 -15.27 -5.77 5.59
CA SER A 22 -16.42 -6.15 4.74
C SER A 22 -16.23 -5.75 3.27
N ASP A 23 -17.04 -4.83 2.75
CA ASP A 23 -17.02 -4.34 1.37
C ASP A 23 -15.93 -3.31 1.09
N ARG A 24 -15.20 -2.85 2.13
CA ARG A 24 -14.14 -1.84 2.02
C ARG A 24 -12.77 -2.43 1.73
N ILE A 25 -12.71 -3.62 1.13
CA ILE A 25 -11.48 -4.30 0.75
C ILE A 25 -11.19 -4.11 -0.74
N ILE A 26 -9.93 -3.82 -1.03
CA ILE A 26 -9.33 -3.94 -2.36
C ILE A 26 -8.29 -5.05 -2.26
N GLY A 27 -8.52 -6.18 -2.92
CA GLY A 27 -7.68 -7.37 -2.80
C GLY A 27 -7.89 -8.34 -3.95
N LEU A 28 -6.79 -8.96 -4.41
CA LEU A 28 -6.81 -9.88 -5.54
C LEU A 28 -7.58 -11.15 -5.16
N ASP A 29 -8.55 -11.54 -5.98
CA ASP A 29 -9.52 -12.62 -5.81
C ASP A 29 -10.56 -12.42 -4.70
N TYR A 30 -10.51 -11.36 -3.89
CA TYR A 30 -11.44 -11.17 -2.77
C TYR A 30 -12.94 -11.17 -3.18
N PRO A 31 -13.34 -10.46 -4.27
CA PRO A 31 -14.72 -10.51 -4.75
C PRO A 31 -15.21 -11.90 -5.16
N SER A 32 -14.30 -12.80 -5.59
CA SER A 32 -14.67 -14.17 -5.94
C SER A 32 -15.07 -15.01 -4.71
N HIS A 33 -14.59 -14.63 -3.51
CA HIS A 33 -14.92 -15.30 -2.25
C HIS A 33 -16.19 -14.75 -1.60
N PHE A 34 -16.41 -13.42 -1.63
CA PHE A 34 -17.50 -12.79 -0.86
C PHE A 34 -18.55 -12.05 -1.71
N GLN A 35 -18.39 -11.98 -3.03
CA GLN A 35 -19.32 -11.30 -3.97
C GLN A 35 -19.38 -9.77 -3.81
N TYR A 36 -18.48 -9.17 -3.02
CA TYR A 36 -18.30 -7.73 -2.86
C TYR A 36 -16.82 -7.39 -2.63
N GLY A 37 -16.52 -6.09 -2.49
CA GLY A 37 -15.16 -5.57 -2.49
C GLY A 37 -14.70 -5.24 -3.91
N ILE A 38 -13.45 -4.80 -4.03
CA ILE A 38 -12.84 -4.35 -5.29
C ILE A 38 -11.69 -5.29 -5.65
N GLU A 39 -11.69 -5.74 -6.89
CA GLU A 39 -10.62 -6.57 -7.45
C GLU A 39 -9.31 -5.78 -7.53
N TRP A 40 -8.23 -6.34 -6.99
CA TRP A 40 -6.90 -5.73 -7.14
C TRP A 40 -6.23 -6.23 -8.42
N PRO A 41 -5.74 -5.35 -9.30
CA PRO A 41 -5.01 -5.77 -10.49
C PRO A 41 -3.66 -6.42 -10.10
N PRO A 42 -3.32 -7.61 -10.62
CA PRO A 42 -2.03 -8.23 -10.36
C PRO A 42 -0.88 -7.38 -10.91
N TYR A 43 0.31 -7.50 -10.30
CA TYR A 43 1.53 -6.79 -10.71
C TYR A 43 1.44 -5.25 -10.76
N SER A 44 0.65 -4.66 -9.87
CA SER A 44 0.45 -3.20 -9.80
C SER A 44 1.03 -2.54 -8.53
N PRO A 45 2.34 -2.66 -8.25
CA PRO A 45 2.96 -2.00 -7.09
C PRO A 45 2.89 -0.47 -7.19
N ASP A 46 2.80 0.06 -8.41
CA ASP A 46 2.60 1.47 -8.73
C ASP A 46 1.28 2.03 -8.18
N LEU A 47 0.30 1.17 -7.86
CA LEU A 47 -0.96 1.56 -7.23
C LEU A 47 -0.95 1.42 -5.70
N ASN A 48 0.03 0.73 -5.11
CA ASN A 48 0.07 0.47 -3.67
C ASN A 48 0.76 1.63 -2.92
N PRO A 49 0.05 2.37 -2.05
CA PRO A 49 0.64 3.47 -1.25
C PRO A 49 1.85 3.07 -0.43
N CYS A 50 1.91 1.82 0.02
CA CYS A 50 3.07 1.32 0.75
C CYS A 50 4.31 1.27 -0.15
N ASP A 51 4.14 0.82 -1.39
CA ASP A 51 5.23 0.57 -2.34
C ASP A 51 5.75 1.85 -2.99
N TYR A 52 4.87 2.73 -3.47
CA TYR A 52 5.32 3.95 -4.15
C TYR A 52 5.67 5.11 -3.22
N TYR A 53 5.36 5.02 -1.92
CA TYR A 53 5.59 6.11 -0.96
C TYR A 53 6.17 5.63 0.37
N LEU A 54 5.44 4.81 1.13
CA LEU A 54 5.75 4.56 2.55
C LEU A 54 7.15 3.98 2.74
N TRP A 55 7.52 2.96 1.97
CA TRP A 55 8.80 2.28 2.15
C TRP A 55 9.98 3.20 1.87
N ASP A 56 9.90 4.02 0.83
CA ASP A 56 10.97 4.96 0.49
C ASP A 56 11.05 6.11 1.49
N TYR A 57 9.89 6.61 1.97
CA TYR A 57 9.84 7.59 3.04
C TYR A 57 10.49 7.06 4.32
N LEU A 58 10.09 5.88 4.78
CA LEU A 58 10.63 5.27 6.00
C LEU A 58 12.13 5.00 5.88
N LYS A 59 12.60 4.43 4.76
CA LYS A 59 14.04 4.25 4.51
C LYS A 59 14.79 5.58 4.60
N SER A 60 14.26 6.65 3.99
CA SER A 60 14.91 7.96 3.99
C SER A 60 15.09 8.53 5.40
N LYS A 61 14.17 8.23 6.33
CA LYS A 61 14.21 8.71 7.73
C LYS A 61 15.03 7.78 8.63
N VAL A 62 14.80 6.47 8.54
CA VAL A 62 15.47 5.46 9.37
C VAL A 62 16.98 5.45 9.12
N TRP A 63 17.43 5.61 7.88
CA TRP A 63 18.87 5.61 7.59
C TRP A 63 19.60 6.88 8.02
N GLN A 64 18.90 7.97 8.37
CA GLN A 64 19.53 9.15 8.96
C GLN A 64 20.09 8.87 10.36
N THR A 65 19.47 7.97 11.12
CA THR A 65 19.92 7.61 12.47
C THR A 65 20.92 6.44 12.46
N SER A 66 21.11 5.77 11.32
CA SER A 66 22.04 4.64 11.14
C SER A 66 21.97 3.59 12.26
N PRO A 67 20.79 2.98 12.49
CA PRO A 67 20.62 2.01 13.57
C PRO A 67 21.52 0.79 13.36
N THR A 68 22.14 0.31 14.43
CA THR A 68 23.15 -0.76 14.40
C THR A 68 22.66 -2.09 14.96
N ASN A 69 21.49 -2.07 15.62
CA ASN A 69 20.88 -3.24 16.23
C ASN A 69 19.35 -3.20 16.11
N LEU A 70 18.70 -4.32 16.43
CA LEU A 70 17.26 -4.48 16.28
C LEU A 70 16.44 -3.51 17.14
N PRO A 71 16.76 -3.27 18.44
CA PRO A 71 16.09 -2.25 19.23
C PRO A 71 16.13 -0.85 18.61
N GLU A 72 17.32 -0.39 18.19
CA GLU A 72 17.49 0.91 17.54
C GLU A 72 16.69 1.01 16.24
N LEU A 73 16.71 -0.04 15.42
CA LEU A 73 15.94 -0.08 14.18
C LEU A 73 14.44 0.03 14.43
N LYS A 74 13.91 -0.68 15.43
CA LYS A 74 12.50 -0.59 15.82
C LYS A 74 12.12 0.81 16.27
N THR A 75 12.94 1.43 17.13
CA THR A 75 12.73 2.80 17.59
C THR A 75 12.75 3.78 16.41
N ALA A 76 13.73 3.66 15.51
CA ALA A 76 13.84 4.52 14.33
C ALA A 76 12.62 4.41 13.41
N ILE A 77 12.10 3.19 13.20
CA ILE A 77 10.89 2.97 12.38
C ILE A 77 9.67 3.63 13.05
N ILE A 78 9.45 3.42 14.35
CA ILE A 78 8.32 4.03 15.08
C ILE A 78 8.41 5.55 15.00
N THR A 79 9.57 6.13 15.31
CA THR A 79 9.78 7.57 15.21
C THR A 79 9.55 8.09 13.80
N ALA A 80 9.98 7.38 12.76
CA ALA A 80 9.73 7.77 11.37
C ALA A 80 8.23 7.73 11.02
N VAL A 81 7.48 6.72 11.50
CA VAL A 81 6.03 6.62 11.32
C VAL A 81 5.31 7.77 12.03
N ASP A 82 5.74 8.14 13.24
CA ASP A 82 5.15 9.25 14.01
C ASP A 82 5.29 10.61 13.31
N THR A 83 6.18 10.73 12.33
CA THR A 83 6.30 11.96 11.51
C THR A 83 5.30 12.03 10.36
N ILE A 84 4.53 10.98 10.09
CA ILE A 84 3.54 10.95 9.01
C ILE A 84 2.26 11.61 9.52
N ASP A 85 2.06 12.87 9.11
CA ASP A 85 0.85 13.62 9.43
C ASP A 85 -0.31 13.34 8.46
N SER A 86 -1.48 13.91 8.78
CA SER A 86 -2.68 13.79 7.95
C SER A 86 -2.52 14.44 6.57
N GLU A 87 -1.68 15.46 6.44
CA GLU A 87 -1.41 16.11 5.15
C GLU A 87 -0.61 15.19 4.23
N ALA A 88 0.40 14.49 4.76
CA ALA A 88 1.13 13.47 4.04
C ALA A 88 0.20 12.36 3.54
N CYS A 89 -0.68 11.84 4.42
CA CYS A 89 -1.70 10.87 4.03
C CYS A 89 -2.62 11.42 2.92
N SER A 90 -3.05 12.67 3.03
CA SER A 90 -3.89 13.31 2.01
C SER A 90 -3.18 13.38 0.64
N ARG A 91 -1.90 13.79 0.61
CA ARG A 91 -1.09 13.82 -0.61
C ARG A 91 -0.93 12.44 -1.24
N VAL A 92 -0.73 11.41 -0.41
CA VAL A 92 -0.65 10.02 -0.88
C VAL A 92 -1.97 9.59 -1.52
N MET A 93 -3.11 9.91 -0.93
CA MET A 93 -4.41 9.57 -1.53
C MET A 93 -4.69 10.32 -2.83
N VAL A 94 -4.27 11.58 -2.95
CA VAL A 94 -4.30 12.32 -4.23
C VAL A 94 -3.39 11.64 -5.26
N GLY A 95 -2.19 11.24 -4.85
CA GLY A 95 -1.26 10.48 -5.69
C GLY A 95 -1.87 9.17 -6.19
N PHE A 96 -2.59 8.44 -5.34
CA PHE A 96 -3.32 7.24 -5.74
C PHE A 96 -4.36 7.52 -6.83
N GLN A 97 -5.17 8.58 -6.69
CA GLN A 97 -6.17 8.96 -7.70
C GLN A 97 -5.52 9.34 -9.04
N ASN A 98 -4.39 10.07 -8.99
CA ASN A 98 -3.64 10.42 -10.19
C ASN A 98 -3.08 9.19 -10.90
N ARG A 99 -2.57 8.21 -10.14
CA ARG A 99 -2.06 6.93 -10.66
C ARG A 99 -3.17 6.12 -11.30
N LEU A 100 -4.35 6.03 -10.69
CA LEU A 100 -5.52 5.40 -11.33
C LEU A 100 -5.87 6.06 -12.67
N THR A 101 -5.85 7.39 -12.72
CA THR A 101 -6.09 8.14 -13.97
C THR A 101 -5.02 7.80 -15.02
N ALA A 102 -3.75 7.70 -14.62
CA ALA A 102 -2.66 7.32 -15.52
C ALA A 102 -2.84 5.90 -16.07
N VAL A 103 -3.23 4.92 -15.23
CA VAL A 103 -3.55 3.55 -15.68
C VAL A 103 -4.67 3.56 -16.72
N LEU A 104 -5.73 4.33 -16.50
CA LEU A 104 -6.83 4.44 -17.45
C LEU A 104 -6.39 5.04 -18.79
N VAL A 105 -5.59 6.12 -18.77
CA VAL A 105 -5.04 6.75 -19.99
C VAL A 105 -4.09 5.81 -20.75
N LYS A 106 -3.48 4.84 -20.06
CA LYS A 106 -2.59 3.83 -20.64
C LYS A 106 -3.28 2.51 -20.94
N ASP A 107 -4.61 2.44 -20.87
CA ASP A 107 -5.40 1.22 -21.09
C ASP A 107 -4.89 0.02 -20.27
N GLY A 108 -4.52 0.26 -19.00
CA GLY A 108 -3.97 -0.78 -18.11
C GLY A 108 -2.45 -1.00 -18.23
N GLY A 109 -1.77 -0.28 -19.13
CA GLY A 109 -0.32 -0.33 -19.27
C GLY A 109 0.44 0.36 -18.15
N HIS A 110 1.73 0.04 -18.03
CA HIS A 110 2.63 0.72 -17.09
C HIS A 110 2.81 2.19 -17.46
N PHE A 111 3.00 3.03 -16.45
CA PHE A 111 3.37 4.44 -16.60
C PHE A 111 4.63 4.72 -15.80
N GLU A 112 5.42 5.68 -16.26
CA GLU A 112 6.51 6.22 -15.46
C GLU A 112 5.92 7.09 -14.34
N PRO A 113 6.39 6.95 -13.08
CA PRO A 113 5.99 7.87 -12.04
C PRO A 113 6.42 9.28 -12.46
N LEU A 114 5.47 10.17 -12.72
CA LEU A 114 5.75 11.60 -12.76
C LEU A 114 6.35 11.94 -11.38
N TYR A 115 7.62 12.34 -11.36
CA TYR A 115 8.37 12.58 -10.14
C TYR A 115 7.62 13.54 -9.20
N HIS A 116 7.46 13.08 -7.94
CA HIS A 116 7.04 13.73 -6.68
C HIS A 116 6.10 14.94 -6.71
#